data_AF-A0A7S2DXA2-F1
#
_entry.id   AF-A0A7S2DXA2-F1
#
_cell.length_a   1.000
_cell.length_b   1.000
_cell.length_c   1.000
_cell.angle_alpha   90.00
_cell.angle_beta   90.00
_cell.angle_gamma   90.00
#
_symmetry.space_group_name_H-M   'P 1'
#
loop_
_entity.id
_entity.type
_entity.pdbx_description
1 polymer ?
#
loop_
_entity_poly.entity_id
_entity_poly.type
_entity_poly.pdbx_seq_one_letter_code
_entity_poly.pdbx_strand_id
1 'polypeptide(L)'
;WGGSSCLSMEAQCEEITDENLCLMSKKFYKLDCLGWSGSTCMSRDFGRCADITREGFCQNSKMMYGLDCRGWTGSSCLGLEDNTSDFCTQITEKSWCSKASTKFGLECRGWGGTACMGNASTAEEITTKHLCENSLSFFGIKSLGWGGSQCLPVENATCSMLTQKHICDHAESELGLQCFGWSGTECLGSELMANLITDPEICRHANRRFKVKNVMGWGGSSCITNETMNCSLITAKHVCENSQQLGMTCAGWGGSSCL
;
A
#
# COMPACT_ATOMS: atom_id res chain seq x y z
N TRP A 1 26.06 22.02 2.04
CA TRP A 1 25.59 20.73 2.57
C TRP A 1 24.21 20.96 3.15
N GLY A 2 23.18 20.23 2.72
CA GLY A 2 21.79 20.40 3.14
C GLY A 2 21.32 19.44 4.24
N GLY A 3 22.19 18.55 4.72
CA GLY A 3 21.87 17.55 5.73
C GLY A 3 22.16 16.13 5.25
N SER A 4 21.54 15.73 4.13
CA SER A 4 21.74 14.43 3.48
C SER A 4 22.55 14.50 2.18
N SER A 5 22.65 15.68 1.57
CA SER A 5 23.29 15.90 0.26
C SER A 5 23.85 17.32 0.14
N CYS A 6 24.64 17.58 -0.91
CA CYS A 6 25.03 18.94 -1.26
C CYS A 6 23.85 19.68 -1.92
N LEU A 7 23.67 20.95 -1.56
CA LEU A 7 22.63 21.81 -2.16
C LEU A 7 23.14 22.43 -3.46
N SER A 8 22.26 22.57 -4.45
CA SER A 8 22.52 23.34 -5.66
C SER A 8 22.39 24.86 -5.39
N MET A 9 22.76 25.71 -6.35
CA MET A 9 22.54 27.17 -6.23
C MET A 9 21.05 27.55 -6.29
N GLU A 10 20.21 26.68 -6.85
CA GLU A 10 18.76 26.88 -7.01
C GLU A 10 17.97 26.07 -5.98
N ALA A 11 18.65 25.65 -4.90
CA ALA A 11 18.06 24.77 -3.89
C ALA A 11 16.82 25.39 -3.27
N GLN A 12 15.80 24.56 -3.09
CA GLN A 12 14.57 24.92 -2.40
C GLN A 12 14.67 24.58 -0.89
N CYS A 13 13.72 25.09 -0.10
CA CYS A 13 13.71 24.85 1.34
C CYS A 13 13.62 23.35 1.68
N GLU A 14 12.82 22.61 0.91
CA GLU A 14 12.52 21.19 1.11
C GLU A 14 13.76 20.30 0.95
N GLU A 15 14.80 20.79 0.28
CA GLU A 15 16.08 20.09 0.12
C GLU A 15 16.97 20.15 1.37
N ILE A 16 16.61 21.00 2.36
CA ILE A 16 17.30 21.07 3.64
C ILE A 16 16.68 20.04 4.59
N THR A 17 17.43 18.98 4.89
CA THR A 17 17.05 17.83 5.73
C THR A 17 17.73 17.86 7.11
N ASP A 18 18.40 18.95 7.47
CA ASP A 18 18.93 19.19 8.82
C ASP A 18 18.21 20.38 9.50
N GLU A 19 17.76 20.14 10.73
CA GLU A 19 16.98 21.10 11.52
C GLU A 19 17.77 22.40 11.80
N ASN A 20 19.04 22.30 12.16
CA ASN A 20 19.87 23.47 12.47
C ASN A 20 20.15 24.29 11.20
N LEU A 21 20.39 23.62 10.07
CA LEU A 21 20.55 24.27 8.78
C LEU A 21 19.27 24.96 8.33
N CYS A 22 18.10 24.37 8.57
CA CYS A 22 16.82 24.99 8.25
C CYS A 22 16.60 26.29 9.06
N LEU A 23 16.90 26.26 10.36
CA LEU A 23 16.82 27.45 11.23
C LEU A 23 17.79 28.57 10.81
N MET A 24 18.86 28.23 10.09
CA MET A 24 19.86 29.17 9.59
C MET A 24 19.80 29.37 8.07
N SER A 25 18.75 28.89 7.41
CA SER A 25 18.62 28.86 5.94
C SER A 25 18.74 30.26 5.32
N LYS A 26 18.10 31.25 5.92
CA LYS A 26 18.18 32.66 5.49
C LYS A 26 19.60 33.23 5.59
N LYS A 27 20.36 32.82 6.61
CA LYS A 27 21.73 33.29 6.85
C LYS A 27 22.70 32.67 5.86
N PHE A 28 22.67 31.35 5.72
CA PHE A 28 23.65 30.59 4.95
C PHE A 28 23.31 30.44 3.47
N TYR A 29 22.04 30.25 3.14
CA TYR A 29 21.59 29.91 1.79
C TYR A 29 20.77 31.02 1.12
N LYS A 30 20.45 32.10 1.85
CA LYS A 30 19.55 33.17 1.40
C LYS A 30 18.14 32.68 1.05
N LEU A 31 17.75 31.52 1.59
CA LEU A 31 16.41 30.96 1.45
C LEU A 31 15.54 31.42 2.61
N ASP A 32 14.40 32.05 2.32
CA ASP A 32 13.46 32.54 3.35
C ASP A 32 12.42 31.48 3.70
N CYS A 33 12.87 30.37 4.27
CA CYS A 33 12.02 29.25 4.63
C CYS A 33 11.05 29.60 5.78
N LEU A 34 9.94 28.87 5.85
CA LEU A 34 8.94 29.02 6.91
C LEU A 34 9.44 28.48 8.24
N GLY A 35 10.12 27.33 8.21
CA GLY A 35 10.65 26.67 9.40
C GLY A 35 10.79 25.17 9.20
N TRP A 36 11.18 24.47 10.27
CA TRP A 36 11.40 23.02 10.23
C TRP A 36 10.08 22.26 10.37
N SER A 37 9.80 21.37 9.44
CA SER A 37 8.58 20.55 9.38
C SER A 37 8.61 19.39 10.39
N GLY A 38 9.82 18.97 10.79
CA GLY A 38 10.07 17.74 11.54
C GLY A 38 11.06 16.81 10.82
N SER A 39 11.09 16.88 9.49
CA SER A 39 11.97 16.10 8.62
C SER A 39 12.69 16.92 7.53
N THR A 40 12.11 18.05 7.11
CA THR A 40 12.64 18.96 6.09
C THR A 40 12.32 20.41 6.43
N CYS A 41 12.96 21.37 5.79
CA CYS A 41 12.56 22.77 5.88
C CYS A 41 11.36 23.05 4.97
N MET A 42 10.38 23.80 5.44
CA MET A 42 9.17 24.15 4.69
C MET A 42 9.36 25.45 3.91
N SER A 43 8.90 25.52 2.68
CA SER A 43 8.75 26.78 1.95
C SER A 43 7.76 27.72 2.64
N ARG A 44 8.05 29.02 2.61
CA ARG A 44 7.16 30.07 3.12
C ARG A 44 5.93 30.29 2.23
N ASP A 45 6.07 30.07 0.93
CA ASP A 45 4.99 30.31 -0.03
C ASP A 45 4.04 29.11 -0.15
N PHE A 46 4.52 27.91 0.19
CA PHE A 46 3.78 26.66 0.00
C PHE A 46 3.62 25.81 1.26
N GLY A 47 4.11 26.27 2.41
CA GLY A 47 4.05 25.51 3.67
C GLY A 47 2.61 25.32 4.13
N ARG A 48 2.25 24.06 4.38
CA ARG A 48 0.91 23.64 4.84
C ARG A 48 1.02 22.97 6.20
N CYS A 49 -0.10 22.91 6.90
CA CYS A 49 -0.20 22.14 8.15
C CYS A 49 0.23 20.67 7.95
N ALA A 50 -0.16 20.06 6.83
CA ALA A 50 0.15 18.66 6.54
C ALA A 50 1.66 18.37 6.46
N ASP A 51 2.49 19.39 6.20
CA ASP A 51 3.94 19.24 6.15
C ASP A 51 4.54 19.07 7.56
N ILE A 52 3.85 19.53 8.61
CA ILE A 52 4.33 19.44 9.99
C ILE A 52 4.16 18.00 10.49
N THR A 53 5.28 17.30 10.69
CA THR A 53 5.37 15.88 11.07
C THR A 53 5.82 15.65 12.53
N ARG A 54 5.83 16.71 13.36
CA ARG A 54 6.00 16.58 14.82
C ARG A 54 4.83 17.21 15.57
N GLU A 55 4.28 16.48 16.52
CA GLU A 55 3.14 16.94 17.34
C GLU A 55 3.42 18.28 18.03
N GLY A 56 4.58 18.45 18.65
CA GLY A 56 4.94 19.69 19.35
C GLY A 56 4.97 20.92 18.43
N PHE A 57 5.34 20.74 17.17
CA PHE A 57 5.31 21.81 16.17
C PHE A 57 3.88 22.09 15.69
N CYS A 58 3.07 21.05 15.54
CA CYS A 58 1.67 21.18 15.18
C CYS A 58 0.87 21.95 16.24
N GLN A 59 1.08 21.64 17.52
CA GLN A 59 0.44 22.34 18.64
C GLN A 59 0.83 23.82 18.71
N ASN A 60 1.99 24.19 18.19
CA ASN A 60 2.52 25.55 18.18
C ASN A 60 2.57 26.18 16.77
N SER A 61 1.87 25.60 15.79
CA SER A 61 2.02 25.95 14.37
C SER A 61 1.71 27.43 14.10
N LYS A 62 0.69 27.96 14.78
CA LYS A 62 0.28 29.36 14.65
C LYS A 62 1.37 30.31 15.16
N MET A 63 2.03 29.96 16.27
CA MET A 63 3.08 30.78 16.86
C MET A 63 4.39 30.66 16.08
N MET A 64 4.76 29.44 15.66
CA MET A 64 6.04 29.17 15.01
C MET A 64 6.05 29.54 13.52
N TYR A 65 4.96 29.26 12.82
CA TYR A 65 4.89 29.33 11.36
C TYR A 65 3.78 30.27 10.86
N GLY A 66 2.92 30.79 11.75
CA GLY A 66 1.74 31.54 11.32
C GLY A 66 0.66 30.68 10.64
N LEU A 67 0.73 29.36 10.80
CA LEU A 67 -0.21 28.41 10.20
C LEU A 67 -1.33 28.07 11.19
N ASP A 68 -2.57 28.36 10.81
CA ASP A 68 -3.76 27.97 11.56
C ASP A 68 -4.13 26.51 11.23
N CYS A 69 -3.65 25.59 12.07
CA CYS A 69 -3.91 24.16 11.94
C CYS A 69 -4.99 23.69 12.93
N ARG A 70 -5.77 22.68 12.55
CA ARG A 70 -6.80 22.06 13.40
C ARG A 70 -6.22 21.21 14.53
N GLY A 71 -5.05 20.63 14.31
CA GLY A 71 -4.35 19.85 15.31
C GLY A 71 -3.72 18.57 14.76
N TRP A 72 -3.15 17.77 15.66
CA TRP A 72 -2.34 16.61 15.32
C TRP A 72 -3.19 15.37 15.02
N THR A 73 -2.91 14.69 13.92
CA THR A 73 -3.69 13.50 13.46
C THR A 73 -3.04 12.16 13.82
N GLY A 74 -1.85 12.19 14.42
CA GLY A 74 -1.02 11.02 14.74
C GLY A 74 0.29 10.98 13.97
N SER A 75 0.30 11.50 12.73
CA SER A 75 1.48 11.53 11.86
C SER A 75 1.79 12.90 11.27
N SER A 76 0.77 13.76 11.15
CA SER A 76 0.92 15.11 10.62
C SER A 76 -0.08 16.08 11.25
N CYS A 77 0.07 17.37 10.97
CA CYS A 77 -0.89 18.38 11.40
C CYS A 77 -2.00 18.57 10.36
N LEU A 78 -3.25 18.64 10.83
CA LEU A 78 -4.42 18.83 9.99
C LEU A 78 -4.63 20.31 9.65
N GLY A 79 -4.84 20.62 8.37
CA GLY A 79 -5.15 21.99 7.90
C GLY A 79 -6.60 22.42 8.15
N LEU A 80 -6.86 23.73 8.12
CA LEU A 80 -8.22 24.27 8.18
C LEU A 80 -8.95 24.26 6.83
N GLU A 81 -8.21 24.25 5.72
CA GLU A 81 -8.68 24.65 4.40
C GLU A 81 -9.72 23.69 3.79
N ASP A 82 -9.90 22.51 4.37
CA ASP A 82 -10.74 21.49 3.80
C ASP A 82 -11.69 20.87 4.85
N ASN A 83 -12.98 21.15 4.69
CA ASN A 83 -14.07 20.63 5.53
C ASN A 83 -14.69 19.33 4.98
N THR A 84 -13.99 18.60 4.12
CA THR A 84 -14.57 17.39 3.54
C THR A 84 -14.46 16.22 4.53
N SER A 85 -15.43 15.31 4.48
CA SER A 85 -15.42 14.07 5.27
C SER A 85 -14.21 13.16 4.98
N ASP A 86 -13.45 13.47 3.93
CA ASP A 86 -12.32 12.67 3.46
C ASP A 86 -11.10 12.82 4.37
N PHE A 87 -11.04 13.87 5.20
CA PHE A 87 -9.94 14.11 6.15
C PHE A 87 -9.90 13.16 7.33
N CYS A 88 -10.97 12.43 7.59
CA CYS A 88 -10.94 11.36 8.59
C CYS A 88 -9.81 10.36 8.29
N THR A 89 -9.57 10.06 7.01
CA THR A 89 -8.52 9.12 6.58
C THR A 89 -7.09 9.58 6.93
N GLN A 90 -6.88 10.87 7.21
CA GLN A 90 -5.60 11.42 7.63
C GLN A 90 -5.33 11.21 9.13
N ILE A 91 -6.34 10.78 9.89
CA ILE A 91 -6.21 10.44 11.31
C ILE A 91 -5.77 8.99 11.41
N THR A 92 -4.48 8.78 11.62
CA THR A 92 -3.79 7.48 11.65
C THR A 92 -3.65 6.92 13.07
N GLU A 93 -4.25 7.59 14.06
CA GLU A 93 -4.25 7.17 15.46
C GLU A 93 -5.67 7.02 16.01
N LYS A 94 -5.97 5.85 16.57
CA LYS A 94 -7.30 5.50 17.11
C LYS A 94 -7.80 6.48 18.18
N SER A 95 -6.91 6.92 19.06
CA SER A 95 -7.20 7.91 20.12
C SER A 95 -7.69 9.24 19.55
N TRP A 96 -7.09 9.72 18.46
CA TRP A 96 -7.50 10.95 17.79
C TRP A 96 -8.79 10.77 16.99
N CYS A 97 -8.98 9.62 16.36
CA CYS A 97 -10.22 9.28 15.65
C CYS A 97 -11.45 9.36 16.57
N SER A 98 -11.35 8.81 17.79
CA SER A 98 -12.44 8.92 18.79
C SER A 98 -12.76 10.35 19.25
N LYS A 99 -11.83 11.29 19.04
CA LYS A 99 -11.96 12.69 19.44
C LYS A 99 -12.23 13.61 18.24
N ALA A 100 -12.34 13.07 17.03
CA ALA A 100 -12.34 13.83 15.79
C ALA A 100 -13.44 14.91 15.73
N SER A 101 -14.65 14.58 16.19
CA SER A 101 -15.76 15.53 16.27
C SER A 101 -15.45 16.69 17.22
N THR A 102 -14.98 16.39 18.44
CA THR A 102 -14.71 17.41 19.47
C THR A 102 -13.45 18.24 19.23
N LYS A 103 -12.43 17.65 18.58
CA LYS A 103 -11.11 18.29 18.39
C LYS A 103 -10.94 18.95 17.03
N PHE A 104 -11.49 18.34 15.99
CA PHE A 104 -11.29 18.78 14.61
C PHE A 104 -12.58 19.25 13.94
N GLY A 105 -13.74 19.09 14.61
CA GLY A 105 -15.05 19.35 14.00
C GLY A 105 -15.39 18.37 12.88
N LEU A 106 -14.79 17.17 12.88
CA LEU A 106 -14.96 16.18 11.83
C LEU A 106 -15.95 15.09 12.26
N GLU A 107 -16.97 14.86 11.44
CA GLU A 107 -17.89 13.73 11.58
C GLU A 107 -17.33 12.51 10.86
N CYS A 108 -16.51 11.75 11.58
CA CYS A 108 -15.94 10.51 11.09
C CYS A 108 -16.85 9.32 11.43
N ARG A 109 -16.86 8.32 10.55
CA ARG A 109 -17.64 7.08 10.72
C ARG A 109 -17.06 6.16 11.80
N GLY A 110 -15.77 6.29 12.10
CA GLY A 110 -15.10 5.56 13.17
C GLY A 110 -13.72 5.05 12.78
N TRP A 111 -13.10 4.26 13.65
CA TRP A 111 -11.76 3.71 13.39
C TRP A 111 -11.84 2.45 12.51
N GLY A 112 -11.21 2.46 11.34
CA GLY A 112 -11.19 1.34 10.39
C GLY A 112 -10.15 0.25 10.71
N GLY A 113 -9.16 0.56 11.53
CA GLY A 113 -8.09 -0.37 11.92
C GLY A 113 -6.70 0.24 11.81
N THR A 114 -6.46 0.97 10.72
CA THR A 114 -5.22 1.69 10.40
C THR A 114 -5.41 3.20 10.31
N ALA A 115 -6.62 3.66 9.99
CA ALA A 115 -6.99 5.07 9.93
C ALA A 115 -8.45 5.26 10.37
N CYS A 116 -8.84 6.51 10.63
CA CYS A 116 -10.23 6.88 10.81
C CYS A 116 -10.94 6.90 9.46
N MET A 117 -12.20 6.51 9.43
CA MET A 117 -13.01 6.40 8.21
C MET A 117 -13.89 7.62 8.05
N GLY A 118 -13.98 8.10 6.82
CA GLY A 118 -14.93 9.13 6.40
C GLY A 118 -16.32 8.57 6.13
N ASN A 119 -17.23 9.44 5.71
CA ASN A 119 -18.61 9.05 5.38
C ASN A 119 -18.74 8.31 4.05
N ALA A 120 -17.79 8.54 3.13
CA ALA A 120 -17.73 7.82 1.85
C ALA A 120 -16.94 6.50 1.94
N SER A 121 -16.41 6.16 3.13
CA SER A 121 -15.53 5.00 3.28
C SER A 121 -16.20 3.68 2.91
N THR A 122 -15.44 2.80 2.28
CA THR A 122 -15.88 1.48 1.83
C THR A 122 -15.41 0.38 2.79
N ALA A 123 -15.81 -0.87 2.52
CA ALA A 123 -15.37 -2.02 3.32
C ALA A 123 -13.84 -2.21 3.27
N GLU A 124 -13.18 -1.85 2.17
CA GLU A 124 -11.75 -2.04 1.99
C GLU A 124 -10.91 -1.26 3.01
N GLU A 125 -11.44 -0.16 3.54
CA GLU A 125 -10.77 0.66 4.57
C GLU A 125 -10.82 0.01 5.97
N ILE A 126 -11.58 -1.08 6.14
CA ILE A 126 -11.67 -1.82 7.40
C ILE A 126 -10.58 -2.89 7.42
N THR A 127 -9.48 -2.59 8.10
CA THR A 127 -8.24 -3.39 8.13
C THR A 127 -8.11 -4.25 9.39
N THR A 128 -9.19 -4.44 10.15
CA THR A 128 -9.23 -5.34 11.33
C THR A 128 -10.37 -6.34 11.21
N LYS A 129 -10.06 -7.63 11.37
CA LYS A 129 -11.04 -8.73 11.24
C LYS A 129 -12.30 -8.53 12.10
N HIS A 130 -12.15 -8.22 13.39
CA HIS A 130 -13.29 -8.00 14.29
C HIS A 130 -14.18 -6.83 13.86
N LEU A 131 -13.57 -5.76 13.33
CA LEU A 131 -14.31 -4.61 12.80
C LEU A 131 -15.04 -4.97 11.50
N CYS A 132 -14.43 -5.81 10.66
CA CYS A 132 -15.03 -6.31 9.43
C CYS A 132 -16.25 -7.21 9.71
N GLU A 133 -16.13 -8.14 10.65
CA GLU A 133 -17.24 -9.02 11.10
C GLU A 133 -18.46 -8.24 11.60
N ASN A 134 -18.23 -7.01 12.09
CA ASN A 134 -19.27 -6.13 12.63
C ASN A 134 -19.44 -4.85 11.80
N SER A 135 -19.00 -4.84 10.53
CA SER A 135 -18.89 -3.62 9.72
C SER A 135 -20.24 -2.91 9.53
N LEU A 136 -21.31 -3.70 9.39
CA LEU A 136 -22.66 -3.15 9.24
C LEU A 136 -23.14 -2.49 10.53
N SER A 137 -22.86 -3.08 11.69
CA SER A 137 -23.28 -2.55 12.98
C SER A 137 -22.46 -1.34 13.41
N PHE A 138 -21.15 -1.34 13.18
CA PHE A 138 -20.27 -0.26 13.61
C PHE A 138 -20.27 0.92 12.64
N PHE A 139 -20.41 0.66 11.34
CA PHE A 139 -20.15 1.66 10.31
C PHE A 139 -21.29 1.81 9.30
N GLY A 140 -22.31 0.96 9.34
CA GLY A 140 -23.33 0.91 8.29
C GLY A 140 -22.81 0.38 6.95
N ILE A 141 -21.63 -0.23 6.93
CA ILE A 141 -20.97 -0.72 5.71
C ILE A 141 -21.22 -2.22 5.56
N LYS A 142 -21.86 -2.62 4.47
CA LYS A 142 -21.98 -4.04 4.10
C LYS A 142 -20.64 -4.55 3.57
N SER A 143 -20.30 -5.78 3.94
CA SER A 143 -19.11 -6.49 3.47
C SER A 143 -19.46 -7.95 3.16
N LEU A 144 -18.65 -8.59 2.31
CA LEU A 144 -18.74 -10.04 2.09
C LEU A 144 -18.05 -10.85 3.19
N GLY A 145 -17.16 -10.22 3.94
CA GLY A 145 -16.38 -10.86 4.98
C GLY A 145 -14.92 -10.43 4.95
N TRP A 146 -14.10 -11.15 5.70
CA TRP A 146 -12.68 -10.84 5.87
C TRP A 146 -11.84 -11.45 4.74
N GLY A 147 -11.10 -10.63 4.01
CA GLY A 147 -10.20 -11.06 2.93
C GLY A 147 -8.80 -11.49 3.41
N GLY A 148 -8.47 -11.31 4.69
CA GLY A 148 -7.16 -11.68 5.24
C GLY A 148 -6.36 -10.47 5.73
N SER A 149 -6.46 -9.33 5.06
CA SER A 149 -5.82 -8.07 5.44
C SER A 149 -6.82 -6.91 5.57
N GLN A 150 -7.96 -7.01 4.90
CA GLN A 150 -9.04 -6.03 4.93
C GLN A 150 -10.38 -6.69 4.68
N CYS A 151 -11.46 -5.95 4.91
CA CYS A 151 -12.81 -6.39 4.61
C CYS A 151 -13.09 -6.33 3.11
N LEU A 152 -13.87 -7.28 2.61
CA LEU A 152 -14.18 -7.38 1.19
C LEU A 152 -15.45 -6.59 0.85
N PRO A 153 -15.42 -5.74 -0.18
CA PRO A 153 -16.59 -5.03 -0.66
C PRO A 153 -17.57 -5.99 -1.36
N VAL A 154 -18.87 -5.66 -1.36
CA VAL A 154 -19.89 -6.55 -1.93
C VAL A 154 -19.89 -6.60 -3.45
N GLU A 155 -19.60 -5.48 -4.11
CA GLU A 155 -19.83 -5.33 -5.55
C GLU A 155 -18.63 -5.73 -6.42
N ASN A 156 -17.41 -5.61 -5.89
CA ASN A 156 -16.17 -5.73 -6.64
C ASN A 156 -15.13 -6.65 -5.96
N ALA A 157 -15.54 -7.49 -5.02
CA ALA A 157 -14.61 -8.46 -4.43
C ALA A 157 -14.09 -9.44 -5.48
N THR A 158 -12.77 -9.62 -5.50
CA THR A 158 -12.09 -10.57 -6.36
C THR A 158 -11.26 -11.55 -5.52
N CYS A 159 -10.88 -12.67 -6.12
CA CYS A 159 -10.02 -13.64 -5.45
C CYS A 159 -8.66 -13.06 -5.08
N SER A 160 -8.08 -12.15 -5.87
CA SER A 160 -6.76 -11.56 -5.55
C SER A 160 -6.78 -10.72 -4.27
N MET A 161 -7.95 -10.29 -3.79
CA MET A 161 -8.10 -9.62 -2.50
C MET A 161 -7.99 -10.58 -1.30
N LEU A 162 -8.00 -11.89 -1.53
CA LEU A 162 -7.81 -12.90 -0.50
C LEU A 162 -6.31 -13.12 -0.26
N THR A 163 -5.81 -12.62 0.86
CA THR A 163 -4.37 -12.61 1.19
C THR A 163 -3.93 -13.79 2.06
N GLN A 164 -4.86 -14.68 2.43
CA GLN A 164 -4.57 -15.85 3.24
C GLN A 164 -5.08 -17.13 2.58
N LYS A 165 -4.21 -18.14 2.50
CA LYS A 165 -4.50 -19.43 1.87
C LYS A 165 -5.79 -20.08 2.38
N HIS A 166 -6.01 -20.13 3.69
CA HIS A 166 -7.19 -20.80 4.23
C HIS A 166 -8.50 -20.09 3.85
N ILE A 167 -8.49 -18.77 3.68
CA ILE A 167 -9.65 -18.01 3.21
C ILE A 167 -9.90 -18.31 1.74
N CYS A 168 -8.82 -18.35 0.93
CA CYS A 168 -8.89 -18.75 -0.47
C CYS A 168 -9.47 -20.17 -0.64
N ASP A 169 -9.02 -21.12 0.18
CA ASP A 169 -9.48 -22.52 0.13
C ASP A 169 -10.99 -22.65 0.44
N HIS A 170 -11.59 -21.70 1.15
CA HIS A 170 -13.02 -21.68 1.53
C HIS A 170 -13.80 -20.51 0.91
N ALA A 171 -13.24 -19.87 -0.13
CA ALA A 171 -13.77 -18.63 -0.69
C ALA A 171 -15.21 -18.77 -1.21
N GLU A 172 -15.54 -19.90 -1.84
CA GLU A 172 -16.88 -20.14 -2.37
C GLU A 172 -17.90 -20.34 -1.24
N SER A 173 -17.55 -21.11 -0.20
CA SER A 173 -18.48 -21.40 0.90
C SER A 173 -18.64 -20.25 1.88
N GLU A 174 -17.59 -19.48 2.15
CA GLU A 174 -17.61 -18.40 3.14
C GLU A 174 -17.94 -17.04 2.54
N LEU A 175 -17.50 -16.77 1.30
CA LEU A 175 -17.55 -15.44 0.68
C LEU A 175 -18.35 -15.43 -0.63
N GLY A 176 -18.78 -16.59 -1.13
CA GLY A 176 -19.45 -16.71 -2.44
C GLY A 176 -18.54 -16.43 -3.63
N LEU A 177 -17.21 -16.45 -3.45
CA LEU A 177 -16.24 -16.15 -4.50
C LEU A 177 -15.75 -17.45 -5.17
N GLN A 178 -15.88 -17.53 -6.49
CA GLN A 178 -15.40 -18.67 -7.28
C GLN A 178 -13.91 -18.52 -7.58
N CYS A 179 -13.09 -18.92 -6.60
CA CYS A 179 -11.64 -18.90 -6.74
C CYS A 179 -11.10 -20.24 -7.21
N PHE A 180 -10.06 -20.18 -8.04
CA PHE A 180 -9.42 -21.37 -8.61
C PHE A 180 -8.47 -22.03 -7.61
N GLY A 181 -7.86 -21.23 -6.73
CA GLY A 181 -7.08 -21.69 -5.60
C GLY A 181 -5.87 -20.80 -5.33
N TRP A 182 -5.07 -21.19 -4.34
CA TRP A 182 -3.88 -20.45 -3.94
C TRP A 182 -2.73 -20.65 -4.95
N SER A 183 -2.00 -19.60 -5.32
CA SER A 183 -0.86 -19.65 -6.24
C SER A 183 0.47 -19.97 -5.56
N GLY A 184 0.52 -19.81 -4.23
CA GLY A 184 1.73 -19.72 -3.43
C GLY A 184 1.79 -18.39 -2.67
N THR A 185 1.39 -17.30 -3.32
CA THR A 185 1.45 -15.92 -2.78
C THR A 185 0.12 -15.19 -2.79
N GLU A 186 -0.82 -15.58 -3.65
CA GLU A 186 -2.13 -14.93 -3.79
C GLU A 186 -3.21 -15.96 -4.16
N CYS A 187 -4.48 -15.58 -4.02
CA CYS A 187 -5.59 -16.42 -4.44
C CYS A 187 -6.02 -16.08 -5.88
N LEU A 188 -6.10 -17.11 -6.72
CA LEU A 188 -6.29 -16.96 -8.16
C LEU A 188 -7.78 -16.90 -8.52
N GLY A 189 -8.15 -15.90 -9.32
CA GLY A 189 -9.47 -15.76 -9.93
C GLY A 189 -9.61 -16.51 -11.25
N SER A 190 -10.71 -16.26 -11.96
CA SER A 190 -11.03 -16.88 -13.26
C SER A 190 -10.14 -16.44 -14.42
N GLU A 191 -9.53 -15.26 -14.33
CA GLU A 191 -8.58 -14.73 -15.32
C GLU A 191 -7.16 -15.21 -15.03
N LEU A 192 -6.98 -16.52 -15.02
CA LEU A 192 -5.73 -17.13 -14.55
C LEU A 192 -4.67 -17.13 -15.66
N MET A 193 -3.62 -16.34 -15.47
CA MET A 193 -2.41 -16.43 -16.28
C MET A 193 -1.40 -17.36 -15.60
N ALA A 194 -0.78 -18.29 -16.34
CA ALA A 194 0.12 -19.29 -15.76
C ALA A 194 1.32 -18.66 -15.03
N ASN A 195 1.78 -17.50 -15.49
CA ASN A 195 2.88 -16.76 -14.86
C ASN A 195 2.57 -16.26 -13.44
N LEU A 196 1.30 -16.26 -13.01
CA LEU A 196 0.90 -15.92 -11.64
C LEU A 196 1.03 -17.11 -10.67
N ILE A 197 1.25 -18.33 -11.18
CA ILE A 197 1.50 -19.50 -10.34
C ILE A 197 2.98 -19.50 -9.96
N THR A 198 3.27 -19.20 -8.70
CA THR A 198 4.62 -19.06 -8.13
C THR A 198 5.06 -20.24 -7.27
N ASP A 199 4.21 -21.27 -7.15
CA ASP A 199 4.55 -22.53 -6.50
C ASP A 199 4.78 -23.65 -7.54
N PRO A 200 5.93 -24.36 -7.49
CA PRO A 200 6.26 -25.41 -8.46
C PRO A 200 5.35 -26.63 -8.40
N GLU A 201 4.85 -27.01 -7.22
CA GLU A 201 3.91 -28.12 -7.05
C GLU A 201 2.55 -27.77 -7.66
N ILE A 202 2.10 -26.53 -7.45
CA ILE A 202 0.87 -25.99 -8.01
C ILE A 202 0.97 -25.91 -9.53
N CYS A 203 2.11 -25.44 -10.06
CA CYS A 203 2.39 -25.39 -11.48
C CYS A 203 2.33 -26.78 -12.15
N ARG A 204 2.88 -27.81 -11.50
CA ARG A 204 2.85 -29.20 -12.01
C ARG A 204 1.42 -29.71 -12.23
N HIS A 205 0.47 -29.24 -11.43
CA HIS A 205 -0.93 -29.64 -11.49
C HIS A 205 -1.84 -28.58 -12.11
N ALA A 206 -1.28 -27.48 -12.64
CA ALA A 206 -2.06 -26.30 -13.03
C ALA A 206 -3.10 -26.57 -14.12
N ASN A 207 -2.72 -27.35 -15.14
CA ASN A 207 -3.65 -27.72 -16.21
C ASN A 207 -4.83 -28.57 -15.68
N ARG A 208 -4.58 -29.48 -14.74
CA ARG A 208 -5.64 -30.34 -14.16
C ARG A 208 -6.50 -29.59 -13.16
N ARG A 209 -5.87 -28.80 -12.28
CA ARG A 209 -6.54 -28.15 -11.14
C ARG A 209 -7.24 -26.87 -11.55
N PHE A 210 -6.63 -26.07 -12.41
CA PHE A 210 -7.12 -24.74 -12.76
C PHE A 210 -7.48 -24.57 -14.23
N LYS A 211 -7.40 -25.65 -15.03
CA LYS A 211 -7.70 -25.63 -16.47
C LYS A 211 -6.87 -24.60 -17.26
N VAL A 212 -5.69 -24.23 -16.74
CA VAL A 212 -4.74 -23.37 -17.46
C VAL A 212 -4.24 -24.15 -18.65
N LYS A 213 -4.61 -23.69 -19.84
CA LYS A 213 -4.22 -24.33 -21.09
C LYS A 213 -2.73 -24.14 -21.32
N ASN A 214 -2.14 -25.14 -21.98
CA ASN A 214 -0.78 -25.07 -22.51
C ASN A 214 0.33 -24.81 -21.50
N VAL A 215 0.13 -25.16 -20.22
CA VAL A 215 1.21 -25.15 -19.22
C VAL A 215 2.27 -26.18 -19.62
N MET A 216 3.50 -25.71 -19.81
CA MET A 216 4.66 -26.53 -20.20
C MET A 216 5.43 -27.01 -18.97
N GLY A 217 5.45 -26.22 -17.89
CA GLY A 217 6.11 -26.59 -16.64
C GLY A 217 6.60 -25.39 -15.85
N TRP A 218 7.40 -25.66 -14.82
CA TRP A 218 7.95 -24.66 -13.91
C TRP A 218 9.18 -23.99 -14.52
N GLY A 219 9.18 -22.65 -14.60
CA GLY A 219 10.31 -21.86 -15.10
C GLY A 219 11.36 -21.51 -14.06
N GLY A 220 11.11 -21.73 -12.77
CA GLY A 220 12.04 -21.35 -11.70
C GLY A 220 11.43 -20.35 -10.72
N SER A 221 10.67 -19.39 -11.23
CA SER A 221 9.93 -18.39 -10.44
C SER A 221 8.44 -18.37 -10.73
N SER A 222 8.02 -18.90 -11.88
CA SER A 222 6.62 -18.99 -12.26
C SER A 222 6.38 -20.15 -13.22
N CYS A 223 5.11 -20.50 -13.43
CA CYS A 223 4.72 -21.48 -14.45
C CYS A 223 4.82 -20.88 -15.87
N ILE A 224 5.34 -21.66 -16.82
CA ILE A 224 5.53 -21.27 -18.22
C ILE A 224 4.45 -21.91 -19.09
N THR A 225 3.93 -21.15 -20.07
CA THR A 225 3.06 -21.66 -21.14
C THR A 225 3.78 -21.72 -22.48
N ASN A 226 3.21 -22.43 -23.45
CA ASN A 226 3.67 -22.39 -24.85
C ASN A 226 3.73 -20.97 -25.44
N GLU A 227 2.80 -20.09 -25.06
CA GLU A 227 2.68 -18.71 -25.53
C GLU A 227 3.74 -17.79 -24.90
N THR A 228 4.20 -18.12 -23.69
CA THR A 228 5.20 -17.34 -22.95
C THR A 228 6.60 -17.95 -23.02
N MET A 229 6.79 -18.96 -23.87
CA MET A 229 8.00 -19.78 -23.93
C MET A 229 9.23 -18.96 -24.36
N ASN A 230 10.07 -18.56 -23.40
CA ASN A 230 11.32 -17.84 -23.64
C ASN A 230 12.37 -18.24 -22.59
N CYS A 231 13.60 -18.55 -23.02
CA CYS A 231 14.69 -18.97 -22.14
C CYS A 231 14.94 -17.94 -21.04
N SER A 232 14.75 -16.65 -21.32
CA SER A 232 14.91 -15.58 -20.34
C SER A 232 13.95 -15.66 -19.15
N LEU A 233 12.81 -16.35 -19.27
CA LEU A 233 11.86 -16.58 -18.17
C LEU A 233 12.27 -17.76 -17.29
N ILE A 234 13.29 -18.53 -17.67
CA ILE A 234 13.81 -19.61 -16.84
C ILE A 234 14.80 -19.01 -15.85
N THR A 235 14.38 -18.87 -14.59
CA THR A 235 15.16 -18.22 -13.51
C THR A 235 15.81 -19.22 -12.55
N ALA A 236 15.62 -20.53 -12.79
CA ALA A 236 16.28 -21.59 -12.02
C ALA A 236 17.31 -22.33 -12.89
N LYS A 237 18.56 -22.36 -12.43
CA LYS A 237 19.67 -23.03 -13.13
C LYS A 237 19.36 -24.48 -13.49
N HIS A 238 18.81 -25.27 -12.56
CA HIS A 238 18.48 -26.68 -12.81
C HIS A 238 17.36 -26.86 -13.86
N VAL A 239 16.45 -25.89 -13.99
CA VAL A 239 15.42 -25.90 -15.04
C VAL A 239 16.06 -25.58 -16.39
N CYS A 240 16.97 -24.60 -16.43
CA CYS A 240 17.72 -24.21 -17.63
C CYS A 240 18.54 -25.38 -18.20
N GLU A 241 19.26 -26.10 -17.33
CA GLU A 241 20.03 -27.30 -17.68
C GLU A 241 19.15 -28.43 -18.23
N ASN A 242 17.85 -28.44 -17.89
CA ASN A 242 16.86 -29.41 -18.35
C ASN A 242 15.81 -28.80 -19.29
N SER A 243 16.11 -27.67 -19.94
CA SER A 243 15.15 -26.92 -20.77
C SER A 243 14.52 -27.74 -21.90
N GLN A 244 15.20 -28.78 -22.37
CA GLN A 244 14.66 -29.74 -23.35
C GLN A 244 13.41 -30.48 -22.84
N GLN A 245 13.27 -30.69 -21.52
CA GLN A 245 12.05 -31.29 -20.93
C GLN A 245 10.84 -30.36 -21.06
N LEU A 246 11.08 -29.05 -21.16
CA LEU A 246 10.06 -28.05 -21.44
C LEU A 246 9.86 -27.84 -22.95
N GLY A 247 10.55 -28.61 -23.82
CA GLY A 247 10.53 -28.43 -25.27
C GLY A 247 11.33 -27.23 -25.76
N MET A 248 12.23 -26.67 -24.94
CA MET A 248 13.05 -25.50 -25.26
C MET A 248 14.49 -25.91 -25.55
N THR A 249 15.16 -25.17 -26.44
CA THR A 249 16.61 -25.25 -26.62
C THR A 249 17.20 -23.91 -26.23
N CYS A 250 17.83 -23.86 -25.06
CA CYS A 250 18.50 -22.67 -24.53
C CYS A 250 20.02 -22.80 -24.68
N ALA A 251 20.70 -21.68 -24.91
CA ALA A 251 22.15 -21.58 -25.08
C ALA A 251 22.92 -21.86 -23.77
N GLY A 252 22.30 -21.63 -22.62
CA GLY A 252 22.88 -21.99 -21.31
C GLY A 252 22.50 -21.03 -20.20
N TRP A 253 23.10 -21.20 -19.02
CA TRP A 253 22.82 -20.35 -17.86
C TRP A 253 23.62 -19.03 -17.92
N GLY A 254 22.90 -17.90 -17.94
CA GLY A 254 23.48 -16.55 -18.00
C GLY A 254 23.76 -15.89 -16.65
N GLY A 255 23.52 -16.58 -15.53
CA GLY A 255 23.77 -16.08 -14.18
C GLY A 255 22.51 -15.83 -13.36
N SER A 256 21.54 -15.09 -13.90
CA SER A 256 20.22 -14.83 -13.29
C SER A 256 19.06 -15.46 -14.05
N SER A 257 19.27 -15.81 -15.32
CA SER A 257 18.29 -16.43 -16.21
C SER A 257 18.98 -17.32 -17.24
N CYS A 258 18.21 -18.18 -17.90
CA CYS A 258 18.67 -18.96 -19.05
C CYS A 258 18.74 -18.06 -20.31
N LEU A 259 19.74 -18.31 -21.16
CA LEU A 259 19.97 -17.63 -22.44
C LEU A 259 19.46 -18.47 -23.60
#